data_AF-A0A257K8F3-F1
#
_entry.id   AF-A0A257K8F3-F1
#
_cell.length_a   1.000
_cell.length_b   1.000
_cell.length_c   1.000
_cell.angle_alpha   90.00
_cell.angle_beta   90.00
_cell.angle_gamma   90.00
#
_symmetry.space_group_name_H-M   'P 1'
#
loop_
_entity.id
_entity.type
_entity.pdbx_description
1 polymer ?
#
loop_
_entity_poly.entity_id
_entity_poly.type
_entity_poly.pdbx_seq_one_letter_code
_entity_poly.pdbx_strand_id
1 'polypeptide(L)'
;APPGGAGHCQWLGREAGFAFTSCDEPIGPLQTLLGLYAQGQTEPLYFFPKSAWAWARGGRRLSPARGAWTVSPRTPYAEQADPAHRLVLRGLPDPMGDGAPRFEAAAAAVLDPLLACLDETPT
;
A
#
# COMPACT_ATOMS: atom_id res chain seq x y z
N ALA A 1 -11.18 -30.74 -1.21
CA ALA A 1 -11.77 -29.96 -2.32
C ALA A 1 -12.01 -30.90 -3.51
N PRO A 2 -13.06 -30.71 -4.33
CA PRO A 2 -13.21 -31.50 -5.54
C PRO A 2 -12.04 -31.21 -6.50
N PRO A 3 -11.63 -32.17 -7.34
CA PRO A 3 -10.51 -31.98 -8.26
C PRO A 3 -10.93 -31.06 -9.41
N GLY A 4 -10.17 -29.98 -9.64
CA GLY A 4 -10.21 -29.20 -10.89
C GLY A 4 -10.73 -27.76 -10.82
N GLY A 5 -11.25 -27.28 -9.69
CA GLY A 5 -11.56 -25.86 -9.54
C GLY A 5 -10.31 -25.08 -9.13
N ALA A 6 -9.72 -24.29 -10.03
CA ALA A 6 -8.73 -23.29 -9.62
C ALA A 6 -9.41 -22.36 -8.61
N GLY A 7 -8.84 -22.24 -7.40
CA GLY A 7 -9.40 -21.37 -6.37
C GLY A 7 -9.43 -19.94 -6.88
N HIS A 8 -10.62 -19.40 -7.11
CA HIS A 8 -10.82 -18.00 -7.47
C HIS A 8 -11.39 -17.28 -6.25
N CYS A 9 -10.69 -16.24 -5.78
CA CYS A 9 -11.14 -15.38 -4.69
C CYS A 9 -11.52 -14.02 -5.27
N GLN A 10 -12.82 -13.77 -5.36
CA GLN A 10 -13.38 -12.49 -5.79
C GLN A 10 -13.80 -11.67 -4.56
N TRP A 11 -13.39 -10.41 -4.51
CA TRP A 11 -13.77 -9.43 -3.51
C TRP A 11 -14.87 -8.53 -4.08
N LEU A 12 -15.96 -8.35 -3.34
CA LEU A 12 -17.08 -7.51 -3.76
C LEU A 12 -17.04 -6.18 -3.00
N GLY A 13 -16.84 -5.09 -3.73
CA GLY A 13 -16.95 -3.73 -3.22
C GLY A 13 -18.35 -3.14 -3.46
N ARG A 14 -18.52 -1.86 -3.07
CA ARG A 14 -19.81 -1.16 -3.20
C ARG A 14 -20.23 -0.92 -4.66
N GLU A 15 -19.26 -0.70 -5.54
CA GLU A 15 -19.49 -0.33 -6.95
C GLU A 15 -18.74 -1.22 -7.95
N ALA A 16 -17.70 -1.91 -7.51
CA ALA A 16 -16.89 -2.81 -8.33
C ALA A 16 -16.42 -4.00 -7.48
N GLY A 17 -16.27 -5.16 -8.13
CA GLY A 17 -15.51 -6.28 -7.60
C GLY A 17 -14.06 -6.24 -8.08
N PHE A 18 -13.19 -6.98 -7.40
CA PHE A 18 -11.85 -7.26 -7.90
C PHE A 18 -11.42 -8.67 -7.51
N ALA A 19 -10.51 -9.24 -8.28
CA ALA A 19 -9.85 -10.49 -7.98
C ALA A 19 -8.33 -10.32 -8.13
N PHE A 20 -7.58 -11.30 -7.66
CA PHE A 20 -6.17 -11.43 -8.01
C PHE A 20 -5.96 -12.65 -8.88
N THR A 21 -5.17 -12.48 -9.94
CA THR A 21 -4.65 -13.58 -10.75
C THR A 21 -3.52 -14.30 -10.01
N SER A 22 -3.06 -15.42 -10.58
CA SER A 22 -1.89 -16.10 -10.06
C SER A 22 -0.65 -15.22 -10.19
N CYS A 23 0.21 -15.24 -9.17
CA CYS A 23 1.53 -14.61 -9.21
C CYS A 23 2.54 -15.65 -9.70
N ASP A 24 3.08 -15.48 -10.90
CA ASP A 24 3.97 -16.45 -11.54
C ASP A 24 5.29 -16.65 -10.76
N GLU A 25 5.82 -15.57 -10.17
CA GLU A 25 7.06 -15.57 -9.39
C GLU A 25 6.81 -15.09 -7.94
N PRO A 26 6.14 -15.89 -7.09
CA PRO A 26 5.65 -15.42 -5.79
C PRO A 26 6.74 -15.29 -4.72
N ILE A 27 7.86 -16.02 -4.88
CA ILE A 27 8.91 -16.10 -3.85
C ILE A 27 9.63 -14.77 -3.66
N GLY A 28 9.97 -14.07 -4.75
CA GLY A 28 10.69 -12.78 -4.68
C GLY A 28 9.89 -11.68 -3.97
N PRO A 29 8.63 -11.42 -4.36
CA PRO A 29 7.74 -10.51 -3.64
C PRO A 29 7.54 -10.92 -2.18
N LEU A 30 7.34 -12.21 -1.89
CA LEU A 30 7.18 -12.68 -0.52
C LEU A 30 8.41 -12.41 0.35
N GLN A 31 9.62 -12.68 -0.16
CA GLN A 31 10.87 -12.36 0.53
C GLN A 31 11.02 -10.86 0.78
N THR A 32 10.63 -10.03 -0.19
CA THR A 32 10.62 -8.57 -0.03
C THR A 32 9.68 -8.15 1.09
N LEU A 33 8.45 -8.68 1.12
CA LEU A 33 7.47 -8.37 2.17
C LEU A 33 7.96 -8.81 3.56
N LEU A 34 8.59 -9.98 3.66
CA LEU A 34 9.19 -10.44 4.91
C LEU A 34 10.36 -9.56 5.37
N GLY A 35 11.16 -9.05 4.43
CA GLY A 35 12.23 -8.09 4.70
C GLY A 35 11.69 -6.76 5.25
N LEU A 36 10.64 -6.22 4.63
CA LEU A 36 9.96 -5.01 5.10
C LEU A 36 9.32 -5.21 6.49
N TYR A 37 8.72 -6.38 6.72
CA TYR A 37 8.20 -6.74 8.05
C TYR A 37 9.32 -6.74 9.10
N ALA A 38 10.43 -7.43 8.82
CA ALA A 38 11.58 -7.48 9.73
C ALA A 38 12.16 -6.07 9.99
N GLN A 39 12.26 -5.23 8.96
CA GLN A 39 12.69 -3.83 9.09
C GLN A 39 11.74 -3.06 10.03
N GLY A 40 10.42 -3.15 9.80
CA GLY A 40 9.40 -2.46 10.58
C GLY A 40 9.36 -2.82 12.06
N GLN A 41 9.93 -3.97 12.43
CA GLN A 41 10.09 -4.40 13.82
C GLN A 41 11.28 -3.73 14.53
N THR A 42 12.18 -3.08 13.78
CA THR A 42 13.42 -2.47 14.30
C THR A 42 13.51 -0.96 14.08
N GLU A 43 12.91 -0.46 13.01
CA GLU A 43 12.86 0.96 12.68
C GLU A 43 11.55 1.33 11.98
N PRO A 44 11.18 2.63 11.93
CA PRO A 44 9.93 3.05 11.30
C PRO A 44 9.93 2.77 9.79
N LEU A 45 9.00 1.91 9.34
CA LEU A 45 8.78 1.66 7.92
C LEU A 45 7.85 2.74 7.34
N TYR A 46 8.29 3.40 6.26
CA TYR A 46 7.56 4.50 5.61
C TYR A 46 6.46 3.98 4.67
N PHE A 47 5.66 3.01 5.10
CA PHE A 47 4.54 2.49 4.32
C PHE A 47 3.20 2.91 4.93
N PHE A 48 2.45 3.73 4.21
CA PHE A 48 1.15 4.26 4.64
C PHE A 48 0.10 3.83 3.60
N PRO A 49 -0.71 2.78 3.86
CA PRO A 49 -1.50 2.10 2.84
C PRO A 49 -2.38 3.01 1.98
N LYS A 50 -3.07 4.00 2.55
CA LYS A 50 -3.97 4.89 1.78
C LYS A 50 -3.18 5.84 0.90
N SER A 51 -2.10 6.41 1.43
CA SER A 51 -1.19 7.29 0.68
C SER A 51 -0.45 6.53 -0.41
N ALA A 52 0.01 5.31 -0.13
CA ALA A 52 0.68 4.43 -1.09
C ALA A 52 -0.27 4.03 -2.23
N TRP A 53 -1.51 3.69 -1.92
CA TRP A 53 -2.52 3.39 -2.95
C TRP A 53 -2.83 4.61 -3.82
N ALA A 54 -3.02 5.78 -3.21
CA ALA A 54 -3.24 7.03 -3.94
C ALA A 54 -2.05 7.42 -4.82
N TRP A 55 -0.82 7.19 -4.34
CA TRP A 55 0.40 7.36 -5.12
C TRP A 55 0.42 6.43 -6.34
N ALA A 56 0.21 5.12 -6.14
CA ALA A 56 0.27 4.13 -7.20
C ALA A 56 -0.82 4.37 -8.26
N ARG A 57 -2.09 4.54 -7.85
CA ARG A 57 -3.21 4.87 -8.76
C ARG A 57 -3.12 6.26 -9.36
N GLY A 58 -2.42 7.18 -8.69
CA GLY A 58 -2.19 8.55 -9.12
C GLY A 58 -1.09 8.71 -10.17
N GLY A 59 -0.54 7.61 -10.71
CA GLY A 59 0.58 7.63 -11.65
C GLY A 59 1.92 7.89 -10.99
N ARG A 60 2.12 7.40 -9.76
CA ARG A 60 3.32 7.57 -8.94
C ARG A 60 3.70 9.03 -8.67
N ARG A 61 2.68 9.90 -8.60
CA ARG A 61 2.85 11.30 -8.23
C ARG A 61 2.67 11.46 -6.72
N LEU A 62 3.54 12.26 -6.09
CA LEU A 62 3.47 12.51 -4.65
C LEU A 62 2.26 13.38 -4.25
N SER A 63 1.69 14.15 -5.18
CA SER A 63 0.53 15.02 -4.89
C SER A 63 -0.72 14.22 -4.43
N PRO A 64 -1.20 13.19 -5.16
CA PRO A 64 -2.24 12.28 -4.67
C PRO A 64 -1.94 11.65 -3.30
N ALA A 65 -0.70 11.18 -3.11
CA ALA A 65 -0.26 10.59 -1.85
C ALA A 65 -0.37 11.60 -0.69
N ARG A 66 0.13 12.82 -0.91
CA ARG A 66 0.07 13.92 0.06
C ARG A 66 -1.38 14.26 0.42
N GLY A 67 -2.28 14.26 -0.55
CA GLY A 67 -3.71 14.47 -0.32
C GLY A 67 -4.34 13.42 0.60
N ALA A 68 -3.94 12.15 0.48
CA ALA A 68 -4.40 11.07 1.36
C ALA A 68 -3.71 11.06 2.74
N TRP A 69 -2.46 11.52 2.79
CA TRP A 69 -1.68 11.67 4.02
C TRP A 69 -2.20 12.80 4.90
N THR A 70 -2.47 13.97 4.29
CA THR A 70 -2.62 15.25 5.01
C THR A 70 -4.00 15.40 5.64
N VAL A 71 -4.03 15.79 6.91
CA VAL A 71 -5.26 16.14 7.62
C VAL A 71 -5.91 17.38 6.99
N SER A 72 -7.21 17.30 6.72
CA SER A 72 -8.01 18.44 6.30
C SER A 72 -9.38 18.42 6.97
N PRO A 73 -10.17 19.52 6.93
CA PRO A 73 -11.53 19.51 7.45
C PRO A 73 -12.43 18.44 6.83
N ARG A 74 -12.17 18.05 5.58
CA ARG A 74 -12.92 17.00 4.87
C ARG A 74 -12.44 15.59 5.20
N THR A 75 -11.17 15.46 5.62
CA THR A 75 -10.54 14.18 5.94
C THR A 75 -9.76 14.31 7.26
N PRO A 76 -10.44 14.45 8.40
CA PRO A 76 -9.77 14.58 9.70
C PRO A 76 -9.06 13.29 10.15
N TYR A 77 -9.44 12.17 9.53
CA TYR A 77 -8.91 10.80 9.77
C TYR A 77 -7.90 10.35 8.68
N ALA A 78 -7.20 11.31 8.07
CA ALA A 78 -6.07 11.04 7.20
C ALA A 78 -4.92 10.37 7.98
N GLU A 79 -4.00 9.69 7.28
CA GLU A 79 -2.95 8.87 7.93
C GLU A 79 -1.98 9.69 8.79
N GLN A 80 -1.81 10.99 8.51
CA GLN A 80 -1.04 11.92 9.35
C GLN A 80 -1.66 12.12 10.75
N ALA A 81 -2.98 11.95 10.90
CA ALA A 81 -3.66 12.09 12.18
C ALA A 81 -3.43 10.89 13.12
N ASP A 82 -2.99 9.75 12.58
CA ASP A 82 -2.87 8.51 13.33
C ASP A 82 -1.88 8.66 14.51
N PRO A 83 -2.28 8.38 15.76
CA PRO A 83 -1.41 8.51 16.92
C PRO A 83 -0.13 7.67 16.83
N ALA A 84 -0.18 6.48 16.23
CA ALA A 84 0.97 5.61 16.06
C ALA A 84 1.96 6.23 15.07
N HIS A 85 1.48 6.74 13.92
CA HIS A 85 2.33 7.43 12.94
C HIS A 85 2.97 8.69 13.55
N ARG A 86 2.20 9.50 14.28
CA ARG A 86 2.72 10.71 14.94
C ARG A 86 3.78 10.40 15.99
N LEU A 87 3.66 9.28 16.69
CA LEU A 87 4.64 8.85 17.68
C LEU A 87 5.92 8.34 17.01
N VAL A 88 5.77 7.40 16.07
CA VAL A 88 6.90 6.67 15.47
C VAL A 88 7.72 7.54 14.50
N LEU A 89 7.08 8.53 13.85
CA LEU A 89 7.75 9.45 12.93
C LEU A 89 8.28 10.71 13.60
N ARG A 90 8.14 10.84 14.93
CA ARG A 90 8.57 12.05 15.64
C ARG A 90 10.08 12.26 15.47
N GLY A 91 10.46 13.42 14.91
CA GLY A 91 11.86 13.76 14.67
C GLY A 91 12.46 13.14 13.43
N LEU A 92 11.67 12.40 12.64
CA LEU A 92 12.10 11.87 11.35
C LEU A 92 11.63 12.78 10.20
N PRO A 93 12.25 12.69 9.00
CA PRO A 93 11.83 13.44 7.83
C PRO A 93 10.36 13.21 7.48
N ASP A 94 9.66 14.27 7.02
CA ASP A 94 8.28 14.19 6.55
C ASP A 94 8.16 13.12 5.44
N PRO A 95 7.30 12.10 5.60
CA PRO A 95 7.11 11.06 4.58
C PRO A 95 6.68 11.57 3.21
N MET A 96 6.05 12.74 3.15
CA MET A 96 5.66 13.38 1.90
C MET A 96 6.65 14.49 1.49
N GLY A 97 7.73 14.72 2.24
CA GLY A 97 8.77 15.71 1.94
C GLY A 97 10.10 15.01 1.71
N ASP A 98 11.09 15.33 2.54
CA ASP A 98 12.45 14.75 2.45
C ASP A 98 12.47 13.22 2.70
N GLY A 99 11.44 12.67 3.35
CA GLY A 99 11.26 11.23 3.54
C GLY A 99 10.62 10.50 2.35
N ALA A 100 10.20 11.22 1.30
CA ALA A 100 9.49 10.65 0.15
C ALA A 100 10.21 9.47 -0.51
N PRO A 101 11.54 9.46 -0.71
CA PRO A 101 12.21 8.31 -1.31
C PRO A 101 12.03 7.00 -0.52
N ARG A 102 11.98 7.07 0.81
CA ARG A 102 11.71 5.89 1.66
C ARG A 102 10.28 5.40 1.51
N PHE A 103 9.34 6.35 1.42
CA PHE A 103 7.94 6.05 1.17
C PHE A 103 7.71 5.41 -0.20
N GLU A 104 8.26 6.00 -1.27
CA GLU A 104 8.09 5.52 -2.63
C GLU A 104 8.69 4.12 -2.81
N ALA A 105 9.86 3.87 -2.22
CA ALA A 105 10.50 2.56 -2.24
C ALA A 105 9.63 1.49 -1.54
N ALA A 106 9.13 1.78 -0.34
CA ALA A 106 8.26 0.85 0.39
C ALA A 106 6.92 0.65 -0.33
N ALA A 107 6.32 1.72 -0.86
CA ALA A 107 5.07 1.68 -1.60
C ALA A 107 5.18 0.83 -2.86
N ALA A 108 6.24 1.03 -3.66
CA ALA A 108 6.51 0.23 -4.86
C ALA A 108 6.71 -1.24 -4.51
N ALA A 109 7.56 -1.52 -3.51
CA ALA A 109 7.89 -2.89 -3.10
C ALA A 109 6.65 -3.69 -2.67
N VAL A 110 5.66 -3.04 -2.03
CA VAL A 110 4.42 -3.70 -1.60
C VAL A 110 3.38 -3.74 -2.72
N LEU A 111 3.15 -2.62 -3.41
CA LEU A 111 1.99 -2.47 -4.30
C LEU A 111 2.26 -2.94 -5.73
N ASP A 112 3.48 -2.86 -6.24
CA ASP A 112 3.78 -3.26 -7.61
C ASP A 112 3.45 -4.75 -7.88
N PRO A 113 3.89 -5.72 -7.06
CA PRO A 113 3.52 -7.13 -7.28
C PRO A 113 2.02 -7.37 -7.09
N LEU A 114 1.39 -6.64 -6.17
CA LEU A 114 -0.06 -6.74 -5.93
C LEU A 114 -0.86 -6.23 -7.11
N LEU A 115 -0.53 -5.05 -7.64
CA LEU A 115 -1.20 -4.42 -8.78
C LEU A 115 -0.96 -5.18 -10.08
N ALA A 116 0.21 -5.80 -10.25
CA ALA A 116 0.47 -6.67 -11.40
C ALA A 116 -0.46 -7.88 -11.45
N CYS A 117 -0.96 -8.34 -10.30
CA CYS A 117 -1.89 -9.45 -10.20
C CYS A 117 -3.36 -8.99 -10.11
N LEU A 118 -3.64 -7.68 -10.06
CA LEU A 118 -5.00 -7.17 -9.82
C LEU A 118 -5.84 -7.26 -11.10
N ASP A 119 -6.99 -7.93 -11.00
CA ASP A 119 -8.01 -7.99 -12.02
C ASP A 119 -9.27 -7.25 -11.54
N GLU A 120 -9.55 -6.09 -12.13
CA GLU A 120 -10.72 -5.28 -11.80
C GLU A 120 -11.91 -5.75 -12.65
N THR A 121 -12.87 -6.43 -12.01
CA THR A 121 -14.08 -6.91 -12.69
C THR A 121 -15.23 -5.90 -12.48
N PRO A 122 -15.82 -5.33 -13.53
CA PRO A 122 -17.04 -4.54 -13.37
C PRO A 122 -18.17 -5.44 -12.84
N THR A 123 -18.91 -4.93 -11.84
CA THR A 123 -20.08 -5.63 -11.28
C THR A 123 -21.28 -5.54 -12.20
#